data_AF-A0A7C2WDS0-F1
#
_entry.id   AF-A0A7C2WDS0-F1
#
_cell.length_a   1.000
_cell.length_b   1.000
_cell.length_c   1.000
_cell.angle_alpha   90.00
_cell.angle_beta   90.00
_cell.angle_gamma   90.00
#
_symmetry.space_group_name_H-M   'P 1'
#
loop_
_entity.id
_entity.type
_entity.pdbx_description
1 polymer ?
#
loop_
_entity_poly.entity_id
_entity_poly.type
_entity_poly.pdbx_seq_one_letter_code
_entity_poly.pdbx_strand_id
1 'polypeptide(L)'
;IEARGFLLAAPVAYRLGLPLVPVRKQVKLPFQTHAVTYALEYGSSAVELHTDAIVAGQRVLVVDDLLATGGTWRWQMAQDARDQSHEIFWRQLLRWVAGSVEERVTLLTSRQTYEGGEEVLLRAEVRDRNYLPAAGAVVSAHVLGPGGVAETGRAGQLAIELSTIGPTLGRRVAATLAEKGIGFVGAPVSGGVEGAEVATLTIMAGGSADSFARAKPIFDLLGKNIFHVGEDPGSGYIVKLLNNFFIGFYTEAVAEALALADLLGFDKDKLFQILNVSYGRSGIYQRNYELFIAKERYEPGFALGLLLKDLTLARSMAEELGARLPIFERLLEVYRQSMEADYGTRDMAAQYLYVKSLQGRA
;
A
#
# COMPACT_ATOMS: atom_id res chain seq x y z
N ILE A 1 8.27 16.03 -8.98
CA ILE A 1 6.85 15.76 -9.31
C ILE A 1 6.78 15.22 -10.74
N GLU A 2 6.82 13.91 -10.91
CA GLU A 2 6.57 13.24 -12.18
C GLU A 2 5.20 12.58 -12.13
N ALA A 3 4.32 13.04 -13.02
CA ALA A 3 2.91 12.71 -13.10
C ALA A 3 2.70 11.22 -13.40
N ARG A 4 2.53 10.45 -12.33
CA ARG A 4 2.10 9.04 -12.31
C ARG A 4 0.57 8.87 -12.20
N GLY A 5 -0.15 9.99 -11.99
CA GLY A 5 -1.63 10.10 -11.86
C GLY A 5 -2.46 9.29 -12.85
N PHE A 6 -1.93 9.00 -14.03
CA PHE A 6 -2.60 8.23 -15.07
C PHE A 6 -2.86 6.77 -14.68
N LEU A 7 -2.05 6.22 -13.78
CA LEU A 7 -2.16 4.82 -13.36
C LEU A 7 -3.43 4.57 -12.56
N LEU A 8 -3.87 5.53 -11.74
CA LEU A 8 -5.17 5.46 -11.05
C LEU A 8 -6.27 6.22 -11.77
N ALA A 9 -5.98 7.36 -12.41
CA ALA A 9 -7.01 8.18 -13.06
C ALA A 9 -7.67 7.47 -14.24
N ALA A 10 -6.92 6.70 -15.04
CA ALA A 10 -7.47 6.02 -16.21
C ALA A 10 -8.43 4.86 -15.84
N PRO A 11 -8.07 3.93 -14.94
CA PRO A 11 -9.02 2.91 -14.47
C PRO A 11 -10.26 3.51 -13.78
N VAL A 12 -10.10 4.60 -13.01
CA VAL A 12 -11.20 5.30 -12.34
C VAL A 12 -12.15 5.94 -13.34
N ALA A 13 -11.62 6.71 -14.31
CA ALA A 13 -12.42 7.35 -15.35
C ALA A 13 -13.17 6.31 -16.18
N TYR A 14 -12.50 5.22 -16.58
CA TYR A 14 -13.10 4.11 -17.32
C TYR A 14 -14.25 3.45 -16.54
N ARG A 15 -14.03 3.10 -15.27
CA ARG A 15 -15.05 2.42 -14.45
C ARG A 15 -16.26 3.30 -14.16
N LEU A 16 -16.06 4.60 -14.02
CA LEU A 16 -17.13 5.57 -13.79
C LEU A 16 -17.83 6.01 -15.09
N GLY A 17 -17.38 5.54 -16.26
CA GLY A 17 -17.89 6.01 -17.55
C GLY A 17 -17.65 7.50 -17.79
N LEU A 18 -16.60 8.05 -17.18
CA LEU A 18 -16.27 9.48 -17.25
C LEU A 18 -15.11 9.73 -18.22
N PRO A 19 -15.10 10.87 -18.93
CA PRO A 19 -13.96 11.26 -19.74
C PRO A 19 -12.73 11.54 -18.87
N LEU A 20 -11.56 11.09 -19.31
CA LEU A 20 -10.27 11.39 -18.69
C LEU A 20 -9.65 12.62 -19.36
N VAL A 21 -9.27 13.59 -18.54
CA VAL A 21 -8.59 14.80 -19.00
C VAL A 21 -7.15 14.82 -18.46
N PRO A 22 -6.13 14.70 -19.31
CA PRO A 22 -4.73 14.73 -18.88
C PRO A 22 -4.27 16.16 -18.56
N VAL A 23 -3.63 16.36 -17.40
CA VAL A 23 -2.86 17.59 -17.07
C VAL A 23 -1.38 17.23 -17.05
N ARG A 24 -0.54 17.95 -17.81
CA ARG A 24 0.84 17.51 -18.08
C ARG A 24 1.83 18.69 -18.07
N LYS A 25 3.13 18.41 -17.95
CA LYS A 25 4.17 19.43 -18.20
C LYS A 25 4.07 19.99 -19.63
N GLN A 26 4.56 21.21 -19.80
CA GLN A 26 4.61 21.92 -21.08
C GLN A 26 5.09 21.02 -22.25
N VAL A 27 4.46 21.16 -23.41
CA VAL A 27 4.82 20.49 -24.68
C VAL A 27 4.60 18.95 -24.69
N LYS A 28 3.78 18.43 -23.77
CA LYS A 28 3.50 16.98 -23.69
C LYS A 28 2.11 16.57 -24.14
N LEU A 29 1.23 17.53 -24.40
CA LEU A 29 -0.14 17.29 -24.85
C LEU A 29 -0.24 17.50 -26.37
N PRO A 30 -0.96 16.62 -27.10
CA PRO A 30 -0.96 16.61 -28.56
C PRO A 30 -1.87 17.68 -29.21
N PHE A 31 -2.57 18.50 -28.44
CA PHE A 31 -3.56 19.48 -28.93
C PHE A 31 -3.37 20.88 -28.33
N GLN A 32 -4.24 21.85 -28.69
CA GLN A 32 -4.18 23.21 -28.13
C GLN A 32 -4.35 23.18 -26.61
N THR A 33 -3.46 23.88 -25.90
CA THR A 33 -3.42 23.85 -24.44
C THR A 33 -3.55 25.23 -23.80
N HIS A 34 -4.15 25.26 -22.61
CA HIS A 34 -3.97 26.33 -21.64
C HIS A 34 -2.82 25.95 -20.69
N ALA A 35 -1.83 26.82 -20.57
CA ALA A 35 -0.69 26.65 -19.68
C ALA A 35 -0.84 27.52 -18.42
N VAL A 36 -0.57 26.93 -17.26
CA VAL A 36 -0.46 27.64 -15.99
C VAL A 36 0.95 27.45 -15.45
N THR A 37 1.66 28.55 -15.27
CA THR A 37 3.03 28.59 -14.74
C THR A 37 3.01 28.73 -13.23
N TYR A 38 3.93 28.03 -12.55
CA TYR A 38 4.11 28.08 -11.10
C TYR A 38 5.60 28.18 -10.75
N ALA A 39 5.88 28.80 -9.61
CA ALA A 39 7.25 29.01 -9.13
C ALA A 39 7.80 27.74 -8.46
N LEU A 40 9.09 27.50 -8.62
CA LEU A 40 9.86 26.46 -7.95
C LEU A 40 10.95 27.13 -7.09
N GLU A 41 11.51 26.36 -6.15
CA GLU A 41 12.62 26.81 -5.28
C GLU A 41 13.84 27.28 -6.10
N TYR A 42 14.03 26.70 -7.29
CA TYR A 42 14.92 27.21 -8.34
C TYR A 42 14.18 27.25 -9.69
N GLY A 43 13.62 28.41 -10.03
CA GLY A 43 13.03 28.69 -11.35
C GLY A 43 11.50 28.63 -11.41
N SER A 44 10.96 28.27 -12.57
CA SER A 44 9.52 28.11 -12.77
C SER A 44 9.23 26.90 -13.65
N SER A 45 8.05 26.32 -13.51
CA SER A 45 7.56 25.24 -14.38
C SER A 45 6.11 25.53 -14.78
N ALA A 46 5.61 24.81 -15.78
CA ALA A 46 4.26 24.99 -16.29
C ALA A 46 3.56 23.65 -16.48
N VAL A 47 2.28 23.63 -16.15
CA VAL A 47 1.36 22.54 -16.52
C VAL A 47 0.39 23.02 -17.58
N GLU A 48 0.07 22.13 -18.50
CA GLU A 48 -0.82 22.31 -19.63
C GLU A 48 -2.03 21.38 -19.52
N LEU A 49 -3.16 21.87 -19.99
CA LEU A 49 -4.44 21.18 -20.13
C LEU A 49 -4.97 21.49 -21.53
N HIS A 50 -5.65 20.56 -22.23
CA HIS A 50 -6.28 20.95 -23.49
C HIS A 50 -7.38 22.02 -23.26
N THR A 51 -7.48 22.98 -24.18
CA THR A 51 -8.42 24.11 -24.08
C THR A 51 -9.90 23.68 -24.13
N ASP A 52 -10.18 22.53 -24.73
CA ASP A 52 -11.50 21.93 -24.90
C ASP A 52 -11.84 20.90 -23.81
N ALA A 53 -10.93 20.68 -22.85
CA ALA A 53 -11.03 19.54 -21.96
C ALA A 53 -12.12 19.68 -20.87
N ILE A 54 -12.42 20.91 -20.45
CA ILE A 54 -13.36 21.20 -19.37
C ILE A 54 -14.12 22.47 -19.72
N VAL A 55 -15.45 22.45 -19.62
CA VAL A 55 -16.29 23.65 -19.79
C VAL A 55 -16.63 24.30 -18.45
N ALA A 56 -16.85 25.63 -18.44
CA ALA A 56 -17.20 26.36 -17.24
C ALA A 56 -18.48 25.78 -16.59
N GLY A 57 -18.42 25.52 -15.27
CA GLY A 57 -19.52 24.90 -14.51
C GLY A 57 -19.52 23.37 -14.49
N GLN A 58 -18.63 22.70 -15.23
CA GLN A 58 -18.49 21.24 -15.19
C GLN A 58 -17.82 20.78 -13.89
N ARG A 59 -18.43 19.78 -13.23
CA ARG A 59 -17.83 19.13 -12.05
C ARG A 59 -16.78 18.13 -12.52
N VAL A 60 -15.56 18.25 -11.99
CA VAL A 60 -14.43 17.38 -12.38
C VAL A 60 -13.85 16.68 -11.16
N LEU A 61 -13.51 15.40 -11.34
CA LEU A 61 -12.69 14.66 -10.38
C LEU A 61 -11.23 14.83 -10.79
N VAL A 62 -10.44 15.47 -9.94
CA VAL A 62 -8.99 15.55 -10.15
C VAL A 62 -8.36 14.40 -9.39
N VAL A 63 -7.61 13.58 -10.11
CA VAL A 63 -6.86 12.45 -9.56
C VAL A 63 -5.38 12.82 -9.67
N ASP A 64 -4.75 13.04 -8.53
CA ASP A 64 -3.31 13.26 -8.40
C ASP A 64 -2.72 12.07 -7.65
N ASP A 65 -1.83 11.30 -8.27
CA ASP A 65 -1.29 10.09 -7.65
C ASP A 65 -0.20 10.44 -6.63
N LEU A 66 -0.52 10.17 -5.38
CA LEU A 66 0.41 10.07 -4.27
C LEU A 66 0.47 8.61 -3.81
N LEU A 67 1.14 7.77 -4.60
CA LEU A 67 1.47 6.41 -4.15
C LEU A 67 2.67 6.49 -3.21
N ALA A 68 2.45 6.41 -1.90
CA ALA A 68 3.51 6.22 -0.92
C ALA A 68 3.66 4.74 -0.57
N THR A 69 4.76 4.11 -1.02
CA THR A 69 5.18 2.80 -0.51
C THR A 69 6.70 2.78 -0.41
N GLY A 70 7.23 2.47 0.77
CA GLY A 70 8.62 2.06 0.92
C GLY A 70 8.75 0.58 0.55
N GLY A 71 9.63 0.26 -0.39
CA GLY A 71 9.93 -1.11 -0.84
C GLY A 71 9.59 -1.39 -2.30
N THR A 72 9.74 -2.65 -2.70
CA THR A 72 9.51 -3.11 -4.08
C THR A 72 8.01 -3.01 -4.43
N TRP A 73 7.65 -2.14 -5.38
CA TRP A 73 6.27 -1.91 -5.80
C TRP A 73 5.79 -3.01 -6.78
N ARG A 74 4.64 -3.63 -6.48
CA ARG A 74 3.89 -4.57 -7.34
C ARG A 74 2.40 -4.28 -7.23
N TRP A 75 1.68 -4.26 -8.36
CA TRP A 75 0.23 -4.08 -8.42
C TRP A 75 -0.38 -4.93 -9.54
N GLN A 76 -1.66 -5.27 -9.45
CA GLN A 76 -2.38 -6.11 -10.42
C GLN A 76 -3.88 -5.74 -10.51
N MET A 77 -4.44 -5.85 -11.72
CA MET A 77 -5.86 -5.66 -12.03
C MET A 77 -6.34 -6.73 -13.01
N ALA A 78 -7.61 -7.13 -12.89
CA ALA A 78 -8.28 -8.08 -13.78
C ALA A 78 -9.31 -7.37 -14.68
N GLN A 79 -9.37 -7.73 -15.98
CA GLN A 79 -10.28 -7.10 -16.96
C GLN A 79 -10.62 -8.01 -18.16
N ASP A 80 -11.82 -7.84 -18.75
CA ASP A 80 -12.32 -8.56 -19.93
C ASP A 80 -11.33 -8.64 -21.12
N ALA A 81 -11.04 -9.86 -21.59
CA ALA A 81 -10.03 -10.12 -22.61
C ALA A 81 -10.42 -9.75 -24.06
N ARG A 82 -11.65 -9.29 -24.31
CA ARG A 82 -12.10 -8.90 -25.67
C ARG A 82 -11.72 -7.47 -26.07
N ASP A 83 -11.22 -6.67 -25.13
CA ASP A 83 -10.86 -5.27 -25.35
C ASP A 83 -9.36 -5.11 -25.69
N GLN A 84 -9.02 -5.12 -26.98
CA GLN A 84 -7.63 -4.99 -27.47
C GLN A 84 -7.09 -3.54 -27.47
N SER A 85 -7.92 -2.54 -27.15
CA SER A 85 -7.55 -1.12 -27.10
C SER A 85 -6.43 -0.84 -26.08
N HIS A 86 -6.35 -1.69 -25.06
CA HIS A 86 -5.51 -1.50 -23.88
C HIS A 86 -4.07 -2.02 -24.05
N GLU A 87 -3.80 -3.08 -24.84
CA GLU A 87 -2.43 -3.59 -25.04
C GLU A 87 -1.57 -2.55 -25.77
N ILE A 88 -2.13 -1.90 -26.79
CA ILE A 88 -1.46 -0.83 -27.55
C ILE A 88 -1.25 0.39 -26.64
N PHE A 89 -2.24 0.75 -25.82
CA PHE A 89 -2.16 1.86 -24.86
C PHE A 89 -1.10 1.63 -23.76
N TRP A 90 -1.05 0.46 -23.12
CA TRP A 90 -0.04 0.14 -22.11
C TRP A 90 1.36 0.03 -22.73
N ARG A 91 1.52 -0.57 -23.92
CA ARG A 91 2.81 -0.60 -24.65
C ARG A 91 3.33 0.81 -24.94
N GLN A 92 2.44 1.76 -25.27
CA GLN A 92 2.79 3.17 -25.50
C GLN A 92 3.13 3.90 -24.19
N LEU A 93 2.33 3.72 -23.13
CA LEU A 93 2.56 4.32 -21.81
C LEU A 93 3.90 3.88 -21.19
N LEU A 94 4.28 2.61 -21.37
CA LEU A 94 5.49 2.03 -20.79
C LEU A 94 6.78 2.37 -21.53
N ARG A 95 6.72 2.45 -22.88
CA ARG A 95 7.81 3.04 -23.68
C ARG A 95 8.12 4.47 -23.22
N TRP A 96 7.12 5.15 -22.67
CA TRP A 96 7.16 6.56 -22.31
C TRP A 96 7.56 6.80 -20.82
N VAL A 97 7.23 5.90 -19.88
CA VAL A 97 7.72 5.92 -18.48
C VAL A 97 9.22 5.59 -18.38
N ALA A 98 9.77 4.82 -19.32
CA ALA A 98 11.19 4.43 -19.34
C ALA A 98 12.18 5.55 -19.76
N GLY A 99 11.70 6.77 -20.01
CA GLY A 99 12.49 7.86 -20.59
C GLY A 99 13.19 8.80 -19.61
N SER A 100 12.82 8.84 -18.32
CA SER A 100 13.25 9.95 -17.44
C SER A 100 13.61 9.61 -15.98
N VAL A 101 13.90 8.36 -15.67
CA VAL A 101 14.47 7.94 -14.37
C VAL A 101 15.77 7.16 -14.59
N GLU A 102 16.78 7.36 -13.73
CA GLU A 102 18.03 6.57 -13.73
C GLU A 102 17.79 5.08 -13.38
N GLU A 103 16.58 4.73 -12.92
CA GLU A 103 16.08 3.38 -12.63
C GLU A 103 14.78 3.12 -13.41
N ARG A 104 14.57 1.92 -13.96
CA ARG A 104 13.53 1.68 -14.99
C ARG A 104 12.31 0.97 -14.41
N VAL A 105 11.10 1.51 -14.61
CA VAL A 105 9.85 0.79 -14.34
C VAL A 105 9.56 -0.19 -15.49
N THR A 106 9.33 -1.47 -15.19
CA THR A 106 9.01 -2.52 -16.18
C THR A 106 7.65 -3.11 -15.87
N LEU A 107 6.78 -3.24 -16.88
CA LEU A 107 5.50 -3.93 -16.76
C LEU A 107 5.62 -5.33 -17.34
N LEU A 108 5.14 -6.32 -16.59
CA LEU A 108 5.05 -7.69 -17.06
C LEU A 108 3.58 -7.97 -17.37
N THR A 109 3.33 -8.46 -18.58
CA THR A 109 2.10 -9.17 -18.93
C THR A 109 2.45 -10.66 -18.89
N SER A 110 1.71 -11.48 -18.15
CA SER A 110 1.92 -12.92 -18.24
C SER A 110 1.54 -13.37 -19.64
N ARG A 111 2.49 -14.01 -20.36
CA ARG A 111 2.14 -14.84 -21.52
C ARG A 111 1.42 -16.08 -21.00
N GLN A 112 0.13 -15.95 -20.69
CA GLN A 112 -0.78 -17.07 -20.81
C GLN A 112 -1.80 -16.70 -21.89
N THR A 113 -1.57 -17.28 -23.07
CA THR A 113 -2.61 -17.55 -24.06
C THR A 113 -3.75 -18.29 -23.38
N TYR A 114 -4.91 -17.64 -23.26
CA TYR A 114 -6.11 -18.26 -22.74
C TYR A 114 -6.80 -19.07 -23.84
N GLU A 115 -6.83 -20.39 -23.68
CA GLU A 115 -8.03 -21.16 -24.00
C GLU A 115 -8.94 -21.11 -22.77
N GLY A 116 -10.01 -20.30 -22.84
CA GLY A 116 -11.17 -20.36 -21.94
C GLY A 116 -11.17 -19.45 -20.71
N GLY A 117 -11.69 -18.22 -20.84
CA GLY A 117 -12.07 -17.34 -19.73
C GLY A 117 -11.30 -16.02 -19.70
N GLU A 118 -12.02 -14.90 -19.85
CA GLU A 118 -11.49 -13.64 -20.37
C GLU A 118 -11.14 -12.62 -19.27
N GLU A 119 -10.03 -12.79 -18.53
CA GLU A 119 -9.44 -11.70 -17.73
C GLU A 119 -7.92 -11.50 -17.98
N VAL A 120 -7.50 -10.27 -18.30
CA VAL A 120 -6.09 -9.87 -18.53
C VAL A 120 -5.48 -9.26 -17.27
N LEU A 121 -4.28 -9.73 -16.95
CA LEU A 121 -3.52 -9.37 -15.76
C LEU A 121 -2.43 -8.33 -16.07
N LEU A 122 -2.45 -7.17 -15.42
CA LEU A 122 -1.46 -6.11 -15.63
C LEU A 122 -0.57 -5.92 -14.39
N ARG A 123 0.75 -6.22 -14.47
CA ARG A 123 1.68 -6.10 -13.34
C ARG A 123 2.78 -5.06 -13.54
N ALA A 124 2.83 -4.01 -12.71
CA ALA A 124 3.91 -3.01 -12.72
C ALA A 124 4.99 -3.31 -11.66
N GLU A 125 6.27 -3.23 -12.02
CA GLU A 125 7.42 -3.39 -11.11
C GLU A 125 8.44 -2.25 -11.27
N VAL A 126 9.02 -1.75 -10.18
CA VAL A 126 10.20 -0.87 -10.23
C VAL A 126 11.44 -1.75 -10.35
N ARG A 127 12.28 -1.52 -11.36
CA ARG A 127 13.51 -2.27 -11.60
C ARG A 127 14.75 -1.37 -11.62
N ASP A 128 15.87 -1.92 -11.20
CA ASP A 128 17.17 -1.27 -11.23
C ASP A 128 17.74 -1.19 -12.67
N ARG A 129 18.97 -0.68 -12.79
CA ARG A 129 19.67 -0.51 -14.07
C ARG A 129 19.95 -1.82 -14.81
N ASN A 130 19.89 -2.96 -14.12
CA ASN A 130 20.13 -4.31 -14.64
C ASN A 130 18.83 -5.08 -14.93
N TYR A 131 17.67 -4.41 -14.89
CA TYR A 131 16.34 -5.03 -15.04
C TYR A 131 16.01 -6.06 -13.95
N LEU A 132 16.55 -5.89 -12.74
CA LEU A 132 16.17 -6.65 -11.55
C LEU A 132 15.23 -5.81 -10.68
N PRO A 133 14.31 -6.41 -9.88
CA PRO A 133 13.47 -5.65 -8.96
C PRO A 133 14.30 -4.73 -8.05
N ALA A 134 13.97 -3.43 -8.04
CA ALA A 134 14.68 -2.46 -7.20
C ALA A 134 14.29 -2.69 -5.73
N ALA A 135 15.19 -3.31 -4.96
CA ALA A 135 14.94 -3.70 -3.58
C ALA A 135 14.77 -2.52 -2.60
N GLY A 136 15.15 -1.29 -2.99
CA GLY A 136 15.23 -0.13 -2.11
C GLY A 136 14.48 1.13 -2.56
N ALA A 137 13.60 1.06 -3.55
CA ALA A 137 12.85 2.23 -4.01
C ALA A 137 11.91 2.74 -2.90
N VAL A 138 12.02 4.02 -2.54
CA VAL A 138 11.13 4.70 -1.59
C VAL A 138 10.32 5.75 -2.35
N VAL A 139 9.00 5.58 -2.40
CA VAL A 139 8.10 6.60 -2.93
C VAL A 139 7.46 7.32 -1.76
N SER A 140 7.66 8.64 -1.66
CA SER A 140 7.06 9.51 -0.64
C SER A 140 5.98 10.41 -1.24
N ALA A 141 4.94 10.65 -0.44
CA ALA A 141 3.85 11.56 -0.75
C ALA A 141 3.82 12.71 0.27
N HIS A 142 3.62 13.94 -0.20
CA HIS A 142 3.44 15.11 0.66
C HIS A 142 1.98 15.58 0.59
N VAL A 143 1.24 15.41 1.69
CA VAL A 143 -0.13 15.92 1.78
C VAL A 143 -0.15 17.34 2.35
N LEU A 144 0.58 17.58 3.44
CA LEU A 144 0.61 18.86 4.16
C LEU A 144 1.84 19.72 3.87
N GLY A 145 2.86 19.18 3.20
CA GLY A 145 4.12 19.89 2.91
C GLY A 145 4.02 20.79 1.66
N PRO A 146 5.04 21.64 1.42
CA PRO A 146 5.10 22.50 0.25
C PRO A 146 4.90 21.73 -1.07
N GLY A 147 4.03 22.25 -1.94
CA GLY A 147 3.62 21.59 -3.19
C GLY A 147 2.72 20.37 -3.01
N GLY A 148 2.24 20.10 -1.80
CA GLY A 148 1.33 19.00 -1.48
C GLY A 148 -0.15 19.29 -1.77
N VAL A 149 -1.00 18.27 -1.60
CA VAL A 149 -2.46 18.35 -1.89
C VAL A 149 -3.14 19.46 -1.10
N ALA A 150 -2.68 19.72 0.12
CA ALA A 150 -3.20 20.83 0.93
C ALA A 150 -2.93 22.20 0.30
N GLU A 151 -1.97 22.37 -0.61
CA GLU A 151 -1.72 23.64 -1.30
C GLU A 151 -2.40 23.68 -2.68
N THR A 152 -2.32 22.58 -3.43
CA THR A 152 -2.71 22.51 -4.85
C THR A 152 -4.12 21.97 -5.11
N GLY A 153 -4.72 21.33 -4.10
CA GLY A 153 -6.03 20.72 -4.19
C GLY A 153 -7.17 21.74 -4.32
N ARG A 154 -8.31 21.28 -4.84
CA ARG A 154 -9.51 22.07 -5.13
C ARG A 154 -10.75 21.47 -4.45
N ALA A 155 -11.67 22.34 -4.05
CA ALA A 155 -12.95 21.93 -3.48
C ALA A 155 -13.68 20.92 -4.36
N GLY A 156 -14.33 19.94 -3.73
CA GLY A 156 -15.03 18.84 -4.39
C GLY A 156 -14.14 17.62 -4.71
N GLN A 157 -12.81 17.70 -4.53
CA GLN A 157 -11.92 16.55 -4.64
C GLN A 157 -12.07 15.58 -3.45
N LEU A 158 -11.44 14.41 -3.56
CA LEU A 158 -11.38 13.38 -2.52
C LEU A 158 -9.96 12.84 -2.43
N ALA A 159 -9.37 12.91 -1.23
CA ALA A 159 -8.11 12.25 -0.92
C ALA A 159 -8.37 10.89 -0.27
N ILE A 160 -7.70 9.86 -0.77
CA ILE A 160 -7.77 8.49 -0.24
C ILE A 160 -6.37 8.10 0.22
N GLU A 161 -6.22 7.84 1.51
CA GLU A 161 -4.93 7.50 2.11
C GLU A 161 -4.90 6.03 2.53
N LEU A 162 -4.10 5.22 1.84
CA LEU A 162 -4.04 3.76 2.01
C LEU A 162 -2.85 3.30 2.88
N SER A 163 -1.95 4.19 3.25
CA SER A 163 -0.78 3.88 4.08
C SER A 163 -1.20 3.60 5.51
N THR A 164 -0.32 2.90 6.23
CA THR A 164 -0.46 2.79 7.69
C THR A 164 0.27 3.94 8.36
N ILE A 165 -0.51 4.91 8.85
CA ILE A 165 -0.09 6.08 9.64
C ILE A 165 -0.80 6.12 11.00
N GLY A 166 -0.37 7.04 11.87
CA GLY A 166 -1.04 7.25 13.17
C GLY A 166 -2.42 7.92 13.02
N PRO A 167 -3.42 7.58 13.86
CA PRO A 167 -4.76 8.17 13.79
C PRO A 167 -4.76 9.70 13.91
N THR A 168 -3.93 10.24 14.80
CA THR A 168 -3.77 11.68 15.02
C THR A 168 -3.29 12.41 13.77
N LEU A 169 -2.34 11.82 13.02
CA LEU A 169 -1.91 12.36 11.74
C LEU A 169 -3.04 12.32 10.69
N GLY A 170 -3.76 11.20 10.60
CA GLY A 170 -4.89 11.04 9.68
C GLY A 170 -5.99 12.08 9.90
N ARG A 171 -6.35 12.34 11.16
CA ARG A 171 -7.31 13.39 11.53
C ARG A 171 -6.83 14.78 11.17
N ARG A 172 -5.54 15.09 11.44
CA ARG A 172 -4.94 16.38 11.08
C ARG A 172 -4.99 16.61 9.58
N VAL A 173 -4.63 15.60 8.79
CA VAL A 173 -4.70 15.66 7.32
C VAL A 173 -6.13 15.92 6.85
N ALA A 174 -7.10 15.17 7.38
CA ALA A 174 -8.50 15.35 7.05
C ALA A 174 -9.00 16.78 7.34
N ALA A 175 -8.65 17.32 8.52
CA ALA A 175 -9.02 18.67 8.92
C ALA A 175 -8.45 19.74 7.97
N THR A 176 -7.16 19.65 7.63
CA THR A 176 -6.52 20.60 6.70
C THR A 176 -7.12 20.52 5.29
N LEU A 177 -7.46 19.33 4.81
CA LEU A 177 -8.11 19.16 3.51
C LEU A 177 -9.55 19.69 3.52
N ALA A 178 -10.27 19.55 4.64
CA ALA A 178 -11.63 20.04 4.80
C ALA A 178 -11.72 21.58 4.70
N GLU A 179 -10.71 22.32 5.17
CA GLU A 179 -10.63 23.80 5.01
C GLU A 179 -10.65 24.22 3.53
N LYS A 180 -10.27 23.33 2.62
CA LYS A 180 -10.28 23.54 1.17
C LYS A 180 -11.47 22.89 0.46
N GLY A 181 -12.43 22.34 1.21
CA GLY A 181 -13.57 21.61 0.67
C GLY A 181 -13.17 20.28 0.01
N ILE A 182 -12.05 19.69 0.40
CA ILE A 182 -11.57 18.40 -0.10
C ILE A 182 -12.02 17.31 0.89
N GLY A 183 -12.71 16.29 0.39
CA GLY A 183 -13.09 15.12 1.18
C GLY A 183 -11.87 14.26 1.50
N PHE A 184 -11.95 13.46 2.57
CA PHE A 184 -10.86 12.57 2.96
C PHE A 184 -11.37 11.23 3.46
N VAL A 185 -10.70 10.15 3.06
CA VAL A 185 -10.87 8.81 3.63
C VAL A 185 -9.50 8.24 3.99
N GLY A 186 -9.32 7.91 5.27
CA GLY A 186 -8.19 7.10 5.72
C GLY A 186 -8.55 5.63 5.64
N ALA A 187 -7.95 4.91 4.71
CA ALA A 187 -8.34 3.55 4.34
C ALA A 187 -7.14 2.58 4.27
N PRO A 188 -6.40 2.38 5.38
CA PRO A 188 -5.32 1.41 5.41
C PRO A 188 -5.80 0.00 5.06
N VAL A 189 -4.87 -0.78 4.50
CA VAL A 189 -5.16 -2.10 3.94
C VAL A 189 -4.47 -3.25 4.68
N SER A 190 -5.04 -4.45 4.61
CA SER A 190 -4.45 -5.71 5.09
C SER A 190 -4.56 -6.80 4.02
N GLY A 191 -3.62 -7.75 4.00
CA GLY A 191 -3.54 -8.81 2.98
C GLY A 191 -2.15 -8.96 2.33
N GLY A 192 -1.22 -8.05 2.61
CA GLY A 192 0.15 -8.11 2.12
C GLY A 192 0.26 -7.99 0.59
N VAL A 193 1.45 -8.28 0.07
CA VAL A 193 1.72 -8.27 -1.39
C VAL A 193 0.83 -9.29 -2.10
N GLU A 194 0.66 -10.48 -1.54
CA GLU A 194 -0.16 -11.56 -2.10
C GLU A 194 -1.62 -11.12 -2.30
N GLY A 195 -2.21 -10.51 -1.27
CA GLY A 195 -3.59 -10.01 -1.34
C GLY A 195 -3.74 -8.84 -2.31
N ALA A 196 -2.73 -7.98 -2.42
CA ALA A 196 -2.71 -6.88 -3.38
C ALA A 196 -2.60 -7.38 -4.82
N GLU A 197 -1.78 -8.41 -5.07
CA GLU A 197 -1.64 -9.03 -6.39
C GLU A 197 -3.00 -9.60 -6.85
N VAL A 198 -3.76 -10.30 -6.02
CA VAL A 198 -5.05 -10.87 -6.46
C VAL A 198 -6.29 -10.00 -6.14
N ALA A 199 -6.10 -8.70 -5.88
CA ALA A 199 -7.19 -7.74 -5.55
C ALA A 199 -8.13 -8.24 -4.43
N THR A 200 -7.56 -8.86 -3.40
CA THR A 200 -8.29 -9.43 -2.26
C THR A 200 -8.04 -8.71 -0.94
N LEU A 201 -7.45 -7.51 -1.00
CA LEU A 201 -7.17 -6.71 0.19
C LEU A 201 -8.41 -6.52 1.06
N THR A 202 -8.15 -6.41 2.36
CA THR A 202 -9.10 -5.91 3.34
C THR A 202 -8.85 -4.43 3.53
N ILE A 203 -9.86 -3.59 3.31
CA ILE A 203 -9.79 -2.13 3.38
C ILE A 203 -10.59 -1.66 4.58
N MET A 204 -9.93 -0.92 5.47
CA MET A 204 -10.50 -0.43 6.74
C MET A 204 -10.65 1.09 6.64
N ALA A 205 -11.79 1.58 6.15
CA ALA A 205 -11.98 2.99 5.81
C ALA A 205 -12.65 3.79 6.93
N GLY A 206 -12.00 4.89 7.35
CA GLY A 206 -12.55 5.92 8.21
C GLY A 206 -12.72 7.24 7.47
N GLY A 207 -13.82 7.95 7.74
CA GLY A 207 -14.19 9.21 7.07
C GLY A 207 -15.71 9.30 6.86
N SER A 208 -16.22 10.44 6.39
CA SER A 208 -17.66 10.65 6.24
C SER A 208 -18.31 9.62 5.30
N ALA A 209 -19.60 9.33 5.51
CA ALA A 209 -20.34 8.40 4.65
C ALA A 209 -20.31 8.80 3.16
N ASP A 210 -20.36 10.11 2.86
CA ASP A 210 -20.19 10.64 1.49
C ASP A 210 -18.80 10.33 0.93
N SER A 211 -17.73 10.63 1.69
CA SER A 211 -16.36 10.37 1.25
C SER A 211 -16.12 8.88 1.03
N PHE A 212 -16.64 8.03 1.93
CA PHE A 212 -16.60 6.58 1.79
C PHE A 212 -17.35 6.10 0.54
N ALA A 213 -18.58 6.56 0.31
CA ALA A 213 -19.38 6.19 -0.85
C ALA A 213 -18.69 6.57 -2.17
N ARG A 214 -18.04 7.73 -2.20
CA ARG A 214 -17.25 8.19 -3.35
C ARG A 214 -15.96 7.38 -3.56
N ALA A 215 -15.33 6.90 -2.49
CA ALA A 215 -14.12 6.06 -2.55
C ALA A 215 -14.44 4.58 -2.85
N LYS A 216 -15.66 4.12 -2.53
CA LYS A 216 -16.06 2.71 -2.63
C LYS A 216 -15.82 2.06 -4.00
N PRO A 217 -16.09 2.71 -5.15
CA PRO A 217 -15.77 2.14 -6.46
C PRO A 217 -14.28 1.86 -6.66
N ILE A 218 -13.39 2.62 -6.00
CA ILE A 218 -11.94 2.41 -6.04
C ILE A 218 -11.57 1.24 -5.13
N PHE A 219 -12.16 1.18 -3.92
CA PHE A 219 -11.94 0.08 -2.99
C PHE A 219 -12.35 -1.27 -3.57
N ASP A 220 -13.45 -1.32 -4.34
CA ASP A 220 -13.94 -2.52 -5.02
C ASP A 220 -12.97 -3.07 -6.08
N LEU A 221 -12.02 -2.27 -6.57
CA LEU A 221 -10.97 -2.70 -7.50
C LEU A 221 -9.74 -3.28 -6.79
N LEU A 222 -9.57 -2.98 -5.50
CA LEU A 222 -8.36 -3.28 -4.75
C LEU A 222 -8.57 -4.43 -3.75
N GLY A 223 -9.80 -4.61 -3.28
CA GLY A 223 -10.09 -5.49 -2.16
C GLY A 223 -11.41 -6.23 -2.24
N LYS A 224 -11.50 -7.31 -1.45
CA LYS A 224 -12.71 -8.12 -1.30
C LYS A 224 -13.49 -7.79 -0.02
N ASN A 225 -12.79 -7.37 1.04
CA ASN A 225 -13.40 -7.08 2.33
C ASN A 225 -13.29 -5.59 2.61
N ILE A 226 -14.37 -4.83 2.42
CA ILE A 226 -14.35 -3.37 2.52
C ILE A 226 -15.25 -2.96 3.67
N PHE A 227 -14.65 -2.33 4.68
CA PHE A 227 -15.34 -1.89 5.88
C PHE A 227 -15.33 -0.37 5.98
N HIS A 228 -16.51 0.24 6.13
CA HIS A 228 -16.63 1.59 6.64
C HIS A 228 -16.63 1.51 8.17
N VAL A 229 -15.50 1.84 8.79
CA VAL A 229 -15.26 1.67 10.22
C VAL A 229 -16.00 2.74 11.03
N GLY A 230 -16.10 3.95 10.49
CA GLY A 230 -16.82 5.05 11.12
C GLY A 230 -16.51 6.41 10.48
N GLU A 231 -17.18 7.44 10.98
CA GLU A 231 -17.04 8.80 10.42
C GLU A 231 -15.71 9.48 10.79
N ASP A 232 -15.07 9.06 11.89
CA ASP A 232 -13.74 9.54 12.27
C ASP A 232 -12.70 9.12 11.21
N PRO A 233 -12.00 10.06 10.56
CA PRO A 233 -10.89 9.77 9.63
C PRO A 233 -9.76 8.94 10.24
N GLY A 234 -9.64 8.94 11.57
CA GLY A 234 -8.68 8.14 12.33
C GLY A 234 -9.06 6.66 12.48
N SER A 235 -10.33 6.30 12.31
CA SER A 235 -10.88 5.01 12.73
C SER A 235 -10.30 3.81 11.96
N GLY A 236 -10.10 3.96 10.65
CA GLY A 236 -9.44 2.95 9.82
C GLY A 236 -8.04 2.60 10.30
N TYR A 237 -7.25 3.62 10.66
CA TYR A 237 -5.90 3.45 11.20
C TYR A 237 -5.91 2.75 12.56
N ILE A 238 -6.86 3.09 13.44
CA ILE A 238 -6.99 2.43 14.75
C ILE A 238 -7.20 0.92 14.56
N VAL A 239 -8.17 0.52 13.72
CA VAL A 239 -8.44 -0.90 13.46
C VAL A 239 -7.22 -1.58 12.84
N LYS A 240 -6.54 -0.92 11.88
CA LYS A 240 -5.31 -1.44 11.28
C LYS A 240 -4.20 -1.67 12.31
N LEU A 241 -3.98 -0.72 13.21
CA LEU A 241 -2.94 -0.81 14.24
C LEU A 241 -3.26 -1.89 15.27
N LEU A 242 -4.52 -2.05 15.67
CA LEU A 242 -4.96 -3.16 16.52
C LEU A 242 -4.78 -4.53 15.82
N ASN A 243 -5.14 -4.62 14.54
CA ASN A 243 -4.87 -5.81 13.74
C ASN A 243 -3.37 -6.13 13.70
N ASN A 244 -2.52 -5.13 13.47
CA ASN A 244 -1.08 -5.34 13.39
C ASN A 244 -0.45 -5.63 14.77
N PHE A 245 -1.04 -5.16 15.88
CA PHE A 245 -0.68 -5.64 17.21
C PHE A 245 -0.95 -7.14 17.34
N PHE A 246 -2.13 -7.64 16.96
CA PHE A 246 -2.37 -9.10 16.94
C PHE A 246 -1.35 -9.84 16.06
N ILE A 247 -1.01 -9.30 14.90
CA ILE A 247 0.00 -9.89 14.02
C ILE A 247 1.36 -10.00 14.70
N GLY A 248 1.82 -8.93 15.36
CA GLY A 248 3.08 -8.92 16.09
C GLY A 248 3.10 -9.96 17.22
N PHE A 249 2.03 -9.99 18.01
CA PHE A 249 1.90 -10.92 19.12
C PHE A 249 1.91 -12.38 18.66
N TYR A 250 1.08 -12.74 17.66
CA TYR A 250 1.03 -14.10 17.15
C TYR A 250 2.32 -14.51 16.45
N THR A 251 2.98 -13.59 15.74
CA THR A 251 4.28 -13.88 15.11
C THR A 251 5.34 -14.24 16.16
N GLU A 252 5.40 -13.50 17.27
CA GLU A 252 6.34 -13.80 18.36
C GLU A 252 6.00 -15.12 19.04
N ALA A 253 4.72 -15.34 19.37
CA ALA A 253 4.27 -16.58 20.00
C ALA A 253 4.62 -17.82 19.15
N VAL A 254 4.46 -17.72 17.82
CA VAL A 254 4.87 -18.78 16.88
C VAL A 254 6.38 -18.95 16.87
N ALA A 255 7.15 -17.86 16.87
CA ALA A 255 8.61 -17.90 16.90
C ALA A 255 9.15 -18.63 18.14
N GLU A 256 8.69 -18.25 19.33
CA GLU A 256 9.09 -18.87 20.59
C GLU A 256 8.65 -20.34 20.68
N ALA A 257 7.40 -20.65 20.34
CA ALA A 257 6.88 -22.01 20.41
C ALA A 257 7.63 -22.97 19.46
N LEU A 258 7.92 -22.55 18.23
CA LEU A 258 8.65 -23.38 17.27
C LEU A 258 10.15 -23.49 17.59
N ALA A 259 10.77 -22.44 18.13
CA ALA A 259 12.15 -22.52 18.61
C ALA A 259 12.29 -23.48 19.79
N LEU A 260 11.31 -23.49 20.71
CA LEU A 260 11.26 -24.48 21.79
C LEU A 260 11.00 -25.90 21.26
N ALA A 261 10.13 -26.05 20.28
CA ALA A 261 9.88 -27.34 19.63
C ALA A 261 11.15 -27.92 18.97
N ASP A 262 11.98 -27.06 18.36
CA ASP A 262 13.29 -27.43 17.80
C ASP A 262 14.23 -28.00 18.88
N LEU A 263 14.31 -27.35 20.05
CA LEU A 263 15.14 -27.83 21.17
C LEU A 263 14.68 -29.18 21.72
N LEU A 264 13.37 -29.41 21.70
CA LEU A 264 12.76 -30.66 22.14
C LEU A 264 12.79 -31.77 21.07
N GLY A 265 13.26 -31.46 19.86
CA GLY A 265 13.34 -32.43 18.76
C GLY A 265 11.98 -32.79 18.15
N PHE A 266 10.97 -31.93 18.27
CA PHE A 266 9.67 -32.16 17.64
C PHE A 266 9.70 -31.91 16.13
N ASP A 267 8.99 -32.76 15.41
CA ASP A 267 8.66 -32.54 14.00
C ASP A 267 7.65 -31.38 13.89
N LYS A 268 8.07 -30.30 13.23
CA LYS A 268 7.27 -29.09 13.10
C LYS A 268 6.04 -29.28 12.20
N ASP A 269 6.09 -30.16 11.21
CA ASP A 269 4.94 -30.42 10.34
C ASP A 269 3.84 -31.15 11.11
N LYS A 270 4.22 -32.14 11.92
CA LYS A 270 3.29 -32.79 12.85
C LYS A 270 2.75 -31.82 13.88
N LEU A 271 3.61 -30.97 14.43
CA LEU A 271 3.18 -29.94 15.40
C LEU A 271 2.18 -28.98 14.75
N PHE A 272 2.43 -28.53 13.52
CA PHE A 272 1.52 -27.69 12.76
C PHE A 272 0.17 -28.37 12.52
N GLN A 273 0.16 -29.63 12.10
CA GLN A 273 -1.08 -30.40 11.91
C GLN A 273 -1.94 -30.46 13.18
N ILE A 274 -1.32 -30.62 14.35
CA ILE A 274 -2.01 -30.70 15.64
C ILE A 274 -2.48 -29.32 16.10
N LEU A 275 -1.58 -28.33 16.09
CA LEU A 275 -1.86 -27.01 16.66
C LEU A 275 -2.78 -26.16 15.78
N ASN A 276 -2.74 -26.32 14.45
CA ASN A 276 -3.56 -25.54 13.52
C ASN A 276 -5.06 -25.93 13.55
N VAL A 277 -5.40 -27.10 14.10
CA VAL A 277 -6.79 -27.52 14.38
C VAL A 277 -7.19 -27.37 15.85
N SER A 278 -6.27 -26.94 16.71
CA SER A 278 -6.49 -26.73 18.14
C SER A 278 -6.79 -25.26 18.47
N TYR A 279 -7.09 -24.96 19.74
CA TYR A 279 -7.36 -23.59 20.19
C TYR A 279 -6.18 -22.61 20.01
N GLY A 280 -4.95 -23.12 19.88
CA GLY A 280 -3.76 -22.32 19.60
C GLY A 280 -3.67 -21.79 18.16
N ARG A 281 -4.59 -22.18 17.27
CA ARG A 281 -4.58 -21.75 15.87
C ARG A 281 -4.70 -20.22 15.74
N SER A 282 -3.99 -19.67 14.75
CA SER A 282 -4.18 -18.29 14.29
C SER A 282 -3.88 -18.21 12.80
N GLY A 283 -4.46 -17.22 12.11
CA GLY A 283 -4.16 -17.00 10.69
C GLY A 283 -2.68 -16.68 10.44
N ILE A 284 -2.00 -16.10 11.44
CA ILE A 284 -0.56 -15.82 11.38
C ILE A 284 0.27 -17.09 11.57
N TYR A 285 -0.15 -18.02 12.43
CA TYR A 285 0.53 -19.30 12.53
C TYR A 285 0.47 -20.07 11.22
N GLN A 286 -0.72 -20.16 10.62
CA GLN A 286 -0.91 -20.77 9.30
C GLN A 286 -0.03 -20.11 8.25
N ARG A 287 -0.13 -18.78 8.09
CA ARG A 287 0.67 -18.01 7.12
C ARG A 287 2.17 -18.21 7.32
N ASN A 288 2.68 -17.91 8.52
CA ASN A 288 4.11 -17.90 8.80
C ASN A 288 4.69 -19.31 8.65
N TYR A 289 3.94 -20.35 9.03
CA TYR A 289 4.40 -21.72 8.86
C TYR A 289 4.40 -22.17 7.39
N GLU A 290 3.24 -22.15 6.73
CA GLU A 290 3.05 -22.74 5.39
C GLU A 290 3.82 -21.99 4.30
N LEU A 291 3.94 -20.66 4.40
CA LEU A 291 4.53 -19.83 3.35
C LEU A 291 6.03 -19.59 3.56
N PHE A 292 6.50 -19.56 4.80
CA PHE A 292 7.85 -19.10 5.13
C PHE A 292 8.66 -20.18 5.87
N ILE A 293 8.26 -20.55 7.09
CA ILE A 293 9.07 -21.40 7.97
C ILE A 293 9.25 -22.83 7.41
N ALA A 294 8.18 -23.48 6.97
CA ALA A 294 8.24 -24.85 6.41
C ALA A 294 9.03 -24.90 5.08
N LYS A 295 9.14 -23.77 4.38
CA LYS A 295 9.83 -23.65 3.09
C LYS A 295 11.24 -23.06 3.22
N GLU A 296 11.63 -22.65 4.43
CA GLU A 296 12.86 -21.91 4.73
C GLU A 296 13.07 -20.66 3.84
N ARG A 297 11.98 -19.96 3.52
CA ARG A 297 11.99 -18.74 2.69
C ARG A 297 11.59 -17.56 3.54
N TYR A 298 12.37 -16.48 3.48
CA TYR A 298 12.20 -15.31 4.36
C TYR A 298 12.33 -13.98 3.59
N GLU A 299 12.20 -14.03 2.27
CA GLU A 299 11.98 -12.85 1.44
C GLU A 299 10.70 -12.13 1.89
N PRO A 300 10.69 -10.80 1.95
CA PRO A 300 9.62 -10.08 2.64
C PRO A 300 8.28 -10.14 1.88
N GLY A 301 7.30 -10.84 2.45
CA GLY A 301 5.87 -10.65 2.12
C GLY A 301 5.26 -9.52 2.97
N PHE A 302 5.72 -9.39 4.21
CA PHE A 302 5.58 -8.21 5.06
C PHE A 302 6.82 -8.11 5.97
N ALA A 303 7.68 -7.12 5.71
CA ALA A 303 8.98 -7.03 6.38
C ALA A 303 8.85 -6.79 7.89
N LEU A 304 9.72 -7.42 8.68
CA LEU A 304 9.74 -7.32 10.14
C LEU A 304 9.91 -5.87 10.61
N GLY A 305 10.72 -5.07 9.90
CA GLY A 305 10.87 -3.63 10.17
C GLY A 305 9.60 -2.81 9.92
N LEU A 306 8.77 -3.20 8.92
CA LEU A 306 7.49 -2.55 8.67
C LEU A 306 6.47 -2.89 9.77
N LEU A 307 6.49 -4.13 10.26
CA LEU A 307 5.69 -4.54 11.41
C LEU A 307 6.11 -3.77 12.67
N LEU A 308 7.41 -3.64 12.97
CA LEU A 308 7.87 -2.82 14.11
C LEU A 308 7.47 -1.34 13.97
N LYS A 309 7.51 -0.77 12.75
CA LYS A 309 7.03 0.59 12.49
C LYS A 309 5.55 0.72 12.88
N ASP A 310 4.71 -0.25 12.49
CA ASP A 310 3.28 -0.25 12.85
C ASP A 310 3.04 -0.50 14.35
N LEU A 311 3.79 -1.41 15.00
CA LEU A 311 3.72 -1.60 16.45
C LEU A 311 4.15 -0.32 17.20
N THR A 312 5.12 0.43 16.68
CA THR A 312 5.53 1.72 17.27
C THR A 312 4.41 2.77 17.15
N LEU A 313 3.68 2.81 16.03
CA LEU A 313 2.49 3.67 15.90
C LEU A 313 1.37 3.27 16.88
N ALA A 314 1.16 1.96 17.08
CA ALA A 314 0.20 1.46 18.07
C ALA A 314 0.62 1.81 19.51
N ARG A 315 1.92 1.82 19.82
CA ARG A 315 2.44 2.31 21.11
C ARG A 315 2.12 3.78 21.31
N SER A 316 2.41 4.64 20.34
CA SER A 316 2.11 6.07 20.44
C SER A 316 0.61 6.31 20.67
N MET A 317 -0.26 5.55 20.00
CA MET A 317 -1.70 5.58 20.26
C MET A 317 -2.06 5.16 21.70
N ALA A 318 -1.41 4.11 22.24
CA ALA A 318 -1.64 3.68 23.61
C ALA A 318 -1.16 4.73 24.64
N GLU A 319 0.00 5.36 24.40
CA GLU A 319 0.56 6.44 25.23
C GLU A 319 -0.38 7.65 25.26
N GLU A 320 -0.89 8.08 24.10
CA GLU A 320 -1.88 9.17 24.00
C GLU A 320 -3.15 8.90 24.82
N LEU A 321 -3.54 7.62 24.97
CA LEU A 321 -4.71 7.19 25.74
C LEU A 321 -4.40 6.88 27.21
N GLY A 322 -3.14 6.94 27.63
CA GLY A 322 -2.72 6.51 28.98
C GLY A 322 -2.91 5.00 29.23
N ALA A 323 -3.02 4.19 28.17
CA ALA A 323 -3.22 2.76 28.27
C ALA A 323 -1.92 2.05 28.70
N ARG A 324 -2.03 1.09 29.62
CA ARG A 324 -0.89 0.29 30.10
C ARG A 324 -0.98 -1.12 29.52
N LEU A 325 -0.04 -1.46 28.63
CA LEU A 325 -0.04 -2.72 27.89
C LEU A 325 1.27 -3.50 28.15
N PRO A 326 1.41 -4.18 29.31
CA PRO A 326 2.70 -4.73 29.75
C PRO A 326 3.31 -5.76 28.80
N ILE A 327 2.49 -6.66 28.24
CA ILE A 327 2.96 -7.65 27.25
C ILE A 327 3.39 -6.97 25.96
N PHE A 328 2.69 -5.92 25.55
CA PHE A 328 3.00 -5.18 24.33
C PHE A 328 4.34 -4.45 24.42
N GLU A 329 4.68 -3.89 25.59
CA GLU A 329 6.00 -3.27 25.80
C GLU A 329 7.14 -4.29 25.68
N ARG A 330 6.96 -5.49 26.25
CA ARG A 330 7.93 -6.59 26.08
C ARG A 330 8.05 -7.01 24.62
N LEU A 331 6.93 -7.12 23.92
CA LEU A 331 6.90 -7.42 22.49
C LEU A 331 7.73 -6.40 21.70
N LEU A 332 7.54 -5.10 21.92
CA LEU A 332 8.30 -4.06 21.23
C LEU A 332 9.80 -4.14 21.49
N GLU A 333 10.21 -4.47 22.71
CA GLU A 333 11.63 -4.66 23.03
C GLU A 333 12.24 -5.81 22.23
N VAL A 334 11.57 -6.97 22.20
CA VAL A 334 12.02 -8.15 21.45
C VAL A 334 12.14 -7.85 19.95
N TYR A 335 11.16 -7.13 19.38
CA TYR A 335 11.24 -6.73 17.98
C TYR A 335 12.38 -5.74 17.71
N ARG A 336 12.69 -4.81 18.62
CA ARG A 336 13.86 -3.92 18.46
C ARG A 336 15.16 -4.71 18.45
N GLN A 337 15.31 -5.69 19.34
CA GLN A 337 16.49 -6.56 19.37
C GLN A 337 16.64 -7.37 18.08
N SER A 338 15.53 -7.83 17.48
CA SER A 338 15.56 -8.47 16.17
C SER A 338 16.04 -7.53 15.05
N MET A 339 15.75 -6.23 15.14
CA MET A 339 16.26 -5.24 14.18
C MET A 339 17.76 -5.03 14.35
N GLU A 340 18.24 -4.92 15.59
CA GLU A 340 19.67 -4.79 15.91
C GLU A 340 20.47 -6.02 15.46
N ALA A 341 19.82 -7.18 15.34
CA ALA A 341 20.39 -8.42 14.82
C ALA A 341 20.20 -8.58 13.29
N ASP A 342 19.90 -7.51 12.55
CA ASP A 342 19.79 -7.46 11.09
C ASP A 342 18.67 -8.33 10.47
N TYR A 343 17.60 -8.62 11.21
CA TYR A 343 16.42 -9.33 10.68
C TYR A 343 15.38 -8.39 10.03
N GLY A 344 15.56 -7.07 10.13
CA GLY A 344 14.53 -6.08 9.76
C GLY A 344 14.05 -6.08 8.32
N THR A 345 14.89 -6.51 7.37
CA THR A 345 14.57 -6.56 5.94
C THR A 345 13.91 -7.88 5.50
N ARG A 346 13.85 -8.88 6.39
CA ARG A 346 13.24 -10.19 6.13
C ARG A 346 11.73 -10.17 6.43
N ASP A 347 10.99 -11.16 5.95
CA ASP A 347 9.58 -11.33 6.33
C ASP A 347 9.45 -11.44 7.86
N MET A 348 8.31 -11.00 8.40
CA MET A 348 8.03 -11.12 9.83
C MET A 348 8.16 -12.55 10.38
N ALA A 349 7.96 -13.59 9.56
CA ALA A 349 8.21 -14.97 9.96
C ALA A 349 9.68 -15.26 10.32
N ALA A 350 10.63 -14.41 9.88
CA ALA A 350 12.04 -14.52 10.25
C ALA A 350 12.30 -14.24 11.73
N GLN A 351 11.30 -13.75 12.48
CA GLN A 351 11.36 -13.68 13.93
C GLN A 351 11.67 -15.05 14.55
N TYR A 352 11.19 -16.14 13.96
CA TYR A 352 11.57 -17.50 14.34
C TYR A 352 13.08 -17.75 14.25
N LEU A 353 13.75 -17.27 13.20
CA LEU A 353 15.20 -17.40 13.06
C LEU A 353 15.95 -16.60 14.12
N TYR A 354 15.48 -15.38 14.42
CA TYR A 354 16.03 -14.56 15.49
C TYR A 354 15.93 -15.29 16.84
N VAL A 355 14.74 -15.74 17.23
CA VAL A 355 14.52 -16.46 18.50
C VAL A 355 15.33 -17.76 18.55
N LYS A 356 15.40 -18.51 17.45
CA LYS A 356 16.25 -19.71 17.33
C LYS A 356 17.73 -19.38 17.55
N SER A 357 18.22 -18.25 17.05
CA SER A 357 19.62 -17.83 17.21
C SER A 357 20.00 -17.53 18.68
N LEU A 358 19.02 -17.23 19.53
CA LEU A 358 19.23 -17.03 20.97
C LEU A 358 19.51 -18.35 21.70
N GLN A 359 19.03 -19.48 21.18
CA GLN A 359 19.09 -20.79 21.85
C GLN A 359 20.47 -21.47 21.77
N GLY A 360 21.46 -20.85 21.11
CA GLY A 360 22.80 -21.40 20.88
C GLY A 360 23.96 -20.53 21.36
N ARG A 361 23.71 -19.51 22.20
CA ARG A 361 24.73 -18.58 22.75
C ARG A 361 25.09 -18.84 24.23
N ALA A 362 24.88 -20.05 24.74
CA ALA A 362 25.29 -20.42 26.10
C ALA A 362 26.75 -20.83 26.16
#